data_AF-A0A6N7ZBK0-F1
#
_entry.id   AF-A0A6N7ZBK0-F1
#
_cell.length_a   1.000
_cell.length_b   1.000
_cell.length_c   1.000
_cell.angle_alpha   90.00
_cell.angle_beta   90.00
_cell.angle_gamma   90.00
#
_symmetry.space_group_name_H-M   'P 1'
#
loop_
_entity.id
_entity.type
_entity.pdbx_description
1 polymer ?
#
loop_
_entity_poly.entity_id
_entity_poly.type
_entity_poly.pdbx_seq_one_letter_code
_entity_poly.pdbx_strand_id
1 'polypeptide(L)'
;MSVAPMESSGRIQDRRIVKLLGWAPGDRLTMAVIETSVVIRRREDGAFHMTTSPYVALPAPVRARCHLTAGCRVLLVPDPQQDALIVHPSTAVARMLQWLHTHLAGGDPR
;
A
#
# COMPACT_ATOMS: atom_id res chain seq x y z
N MET A 1 9.20 -6.60 0.57
CA MET A 1 7.98 -6.34 -0.22
C MET A 1 7.21 -7.63 -0.42
N SER A 2 5.89 -7.55 -0.62
CA SER A 2 5.04 -8.71 -0.90
C SER A 2 3.86 -8.31 -1.79
N VAL A 3 3.19 -9.28 -2.40
CA VAL A 3 1.96 -9.05 -3.19
C VAL A 3 0.83 -9.86 -2.55
N ALA A 4 -0.27 -9.19 -2.25
CA ALA A 4 -1.41 -9.81 -1.58
C ALA A 4 -2.75 -9.41 -2.22
N PRO A 5 -3.76 -10.29 -2.16
CA PRO A 5 -5.10 -9.92 -2.57
C PRO A 5 -5.74 -8.95 -1.56
N MET A 6 -6.54 -8.03 -2.09
CA MET A 6 -7.44 -7.19 -1.30
C MET A 6 -8.86 -7.75 -1.39
N GLU A 7 -9.50 -7.98 -0.26
CA GLU A 7 -10.89 -8.43 -0.17
C GLU A 7 -11.89 -7.28 -0.47
N SER A 8 -13.17 -7.61 -0.62
CA SER A 8 -14.24 -6.62 -0.84
C SER A 8 -14.35 -5.58 0.29
N SER A 9 -14.00 -5.98 1.51
CA SER A 9 -13.90 -5.09 2.68
C SER A 9 -12.77 -4.05 2.56
N GLY A 10 -11.83 -4.23 1.63
CA GLY A 10 -10.58 -3.49 1.55
C GLY A 10 -9.45 -4.08 2.39
N ARG A 11 -9.70 -5.20 3.07
CA ARG A 11 -8.69 -5.92 3.87
C ARG A 11 -7.64 -6.54 2.96
N ILE A 12 -6.37 -6.30 3.27
CA ILE A 12 -5.23 -6.85 2.55
C ILE A 12 -4.75 -8.10 3.29
N GLN A 13 -4.63 -9.22 2.57
CA GLN A 13 -4.31 -10.52 3.16
C GLN A 13 -2.80 -10.76 3.34
N ASP A 14 -2.10 -9.84 4.02
CA ASP A 14 -0.72 -10.02 4.44
C ASP A 14 -0.47 -9.51 5.86
N ARG A 15 -0.48 -10.44 6.82
CA ARG A 15 -0.18 -10.13 8.22
C ARG A 15 1.32 -9.96 8.51
N ARG A 16 2.19 -10.48 7.63
CA ARG A 16 3.65 -10.46 7.84
C ARG A 16 4.17 -9.04 7.68
N ILE A 17 3.59 -8.27 6.74
CA ILE A 17 4.04 -6.90 6.47
C ILE A 17 3.86 -5.97 7.68
N VAL A 18 2.76 -6.13 8.40
CA VAL A 18 2.47 -5.34 9.61
C VAL A 18 3.44 -5.69 10.73
N LYS A 19 3.78 -6.99 10.88
CA LYS A 19 4.78 -7.45 11.84
C LYS A 19 6.18 -6.92 11.54
N LEU A 20 6.57 -6.83 10.26
CA LEU A 20 7.87 -6.28 9.85
C LEU A 20 8.05 -4.81 10.25
N LEU A 21 6.95 -4.06 10.33
CA LEU A 21 6.95 -2.66 10.80
C LEU A 21 6.84 -2.54 12.33
N GLY A 22 6.70 -3.66 13.05
CA GLY A 22 6.50 -3.64 14.50
C GLY A 22 5.20 -2.96 14.94
N TRP A 23 4.20 -2.87 14.05
CA TRP A 23 2.90 -2.31 14.38
C TRP A 23 2.10 -3.29 15.24
N ALA A 24 1.48 -2.77 16.29
CA ALA A 24 0.75 -3.55 17.30
C ALA A 24 -0.70 -3.06 17.42
N PRO A 25 -1.60 -3.88 18.00
CA PRO A 25 -2.95 -3.45 18.32
C PRO A 25 -2.95 -2.17 19.16
N GLY A 26 -3.84 -1.23 18.84
CA GLY A 26 -3.89 0.07 19.51
C GLY A 26 -3.06 1.17 18.83
N ASP A 27 -2.07 0.80 18.00
CA ASP A 27 -1.35 1.77 17.18
C ASP A 27 -2.33 2.56 16.29
N ARG A 28 -2.08 3.86 16.19
CA ARG A 28 -2.85 4.77 15.36
C ARG A 28 -2.16 4.98 14.02
N LEU A 29 -2.94 4.89 12.94
CA LEU A 29 -2.47 4.99 11.57
C LEU A 29 -3.13 6.17 10.87
N THR A 30 -2.34 6.84 10.04
CA THR A 30 -2.81 7.78 9.02
C THR A 30 -2.73 7.11 7.66
N MET A 31 -3.61 7.50 6.75
CA MET A 31 -3.61 7.02 5.37
C MET A 31 -3.71 8.22 4.44
N ALA A 32 -2.78 8.32 3.49
CA ALA A 32 -2.80 9.33 2.45
C ALA A 32 -2.75 8.66 1.08
N VAL A 33 -3.60 9.11 0.17
CA VAL A 33 -3.47 8.75 -1.24
C VAL A 33 -2.53 9.76 -1.88
N ILE A 34 -1.39 9.27 -2.38
CA ILE A 34 -0.40 10.05 -3.11
C ILE A 34 -0.34 9.47 -4.52
N GLU A 35 -0.68 10.30 -5.50
CA GLU A 35 -0.92 9.85 -6.88
C GLU A 35 -1.91 8.67 -6.90
N THR A 36 -1.45 7.50 -7.34
CA THR A 36 -2.25 6.27 -7.40
C THR A 36 -1.96 5.29 -6.25
N SER A 37 -1.14 5.67 -5.27
CA SER A 37 -0.68 4.77 -4.20
C SER A 37 -1.18 5.23 -2.84
N VAL A 38 -1.30 4.30 -1.90
CA VAL A 38 -1.65 4.62 -0.51
C VAL A 38 -0.38 4.57 0.32
N VAL A 39 -0.12 5.63 1.08
CA VAL A 39 0.92 5.66 2.11
C VAL A 39 0.25 5.60 3.47
N ILE A 40 0.59 4.59 4.24
CA ILE A 40 0.06 4.35 5.58
C ILE A 40 1.21 4.56 6.56
N ARG A 41 1.00 5.36 7.61
CA ARG A 41 2.03 5.63 8.62
C ARG A 41 1.46 5.49 10.01
N ARG A 42 2.26 4.97 10.95
CA ARG A 42 1.92 5.07 12.37
C ARG A 42 2.16 6.50 12.86
N ARG A 43 1.12 7.11 13.43
CA ARG A 43 1.14 8.48 13.96
C ARG A 43 0.15 8.58 15.12
N GLU A 44 0.50 9.31 16.16
CA GLU A 44 -0.33 9.47 17.37
C GLU A 44 -1.68 10.16 17.08
N ASP A 45 -1.76 10.97 16.03
CA ASP A 45 -2.97 11.65 15.57
C ASP A 45 -3.76 10.83 14.53
N GLY A 46 -3.35 9.58 14.26
CA GLY A 46 -3.99 8.71 13.30
C GLY A 46 -5.45 8.42 13.63
N ALA A 47 -6.31 8.53 12.63
CA ALA A 47 -7.75 8.27 12.74
C ALA A 47 -8.09 6.76 12.72
N PHE A 48 -7.16 5.91 12.28
CA PHE A 48 -7.39 4.47 12.14
C PHE A 48 -6.64 3.71 13.23
N HIS A 49 -7.35 2.86 13.96
CA HIS A 49 -6.73 2.01 14.98
C HIS A 49 -6.38 0.64 14.40
N MET A 50 -5.16 0.17 14.67
CA MET A 50 -4.76 -1.19 14.39
C MET A 50 -5.59 -2.16 15.24
N THR A 51 -6.29 -3.08 14.58
CA THR A 51 -7.12 -4.09 15.26
C THR A 51 -6.27 -5.19 15.89
N THR A 52 -6.86 -5.93 16.83
CA THR A 52 -6.22 -7.06 17.54
C THR A 52 -5.71 -8.15 16.59
N SER A 53 -6.35 -8.30 15.42
CA SER A 53 -5.80 -9.04 14.30
C SER A 53 -5.11 -8.05 13.36
N PRO A 54 -3.77 -8.02 13.26
CA PRO A 54 -3.04 -6.97 12.56
C PRO A 54 -3.19 -7.13 11.04
N TYR A 55 -4.22 -6.48 10.52
CA TYR A 55 -4.49 -6.35 9.10
C TYR A 55 -4.67 -4.89 8.76
N VAL A 56 -4.20 -4.53 7.57
CA VAL A 56 -4.52 -3.25 6.96
C VAL A 56 -5.79 -3.40 6.15
N ALA A 57 -6.76 -2.52 6.39
CA ALA A 57 -7.96 -2.40 5.57
C ALA A 57 -8.02 -0.99 4.98
N LEU A 58 -8.11 -0.89 3.66
CA LEU A 58 -8.27 0.38 2.96
C LEU A 58 -9.73 0.81 2.99
N PRO A 59 -10.08 1.98 3.57
CA PRO A 59 -11.44 2.51 3.57
C PRO A 59 -11.98 2.73 2.15
N ALA A 60 -13.30 2.70 1.98
CA ALA A 60 -13.93 2.86 0.67
C ALA A 60 -13.50 4.13 -0.08
N PRO A 61 -13.38 5.33 0.55
CA PRO A 61 -12.89 6.52 -0.14
C PRO A 61 -11.45 6.38 -0.65
N VAL A 62 -10.58 5.70 0.11
CA VAL A 62 -9.19 5.45 -0.27
C VAL A 62 -9.14 4.50 -1.49
N ARG A 63 -9.95 3.43 -1.45
CA ARG A 63 -10.04 2.47 -2.58
C ARG A 63 -10.54 3.14 -3.85
N ALA A 64 -11.58 3.97 -3.74
CA ALA A 64 -12.15 4.68 -4.88
C ALA A 64 -11.13 5.61 -5.54
N ARG A 65 -10.38 6.37 -4.74
CA ARG A 65 -9.32 7.27 -5.24
C ARG A 65 -8.16 6.52 -5.92
N CYS A 66 -7.90 5.28 -5.51
CA CYS A 66 -6.88 4.43 -6.12
C CYS A 66 -7.42 3.49 -7.21
N HIS A 67 -8.70 3.59 -7.57
CA HIS A 67 -9.40 2.68 -8.50
C HIS A 67 -9.23 1.18 -8.13
N LEU A 68 -9.19 0.88 -6.83
CA LEU A 68 -9.02 -0.47 -6.33
C LEU A 68 -10.37 -1.21 -6.25
N THR A 69 -10.48 -2.31 -6.97
CA THR A 69 -11.64 -3.22 -6.89
C THR A 69 -11.36 -4.45 -6.04
N ALA A 70 -12.42 -5.08 -5.53
CA ALA A 70 -12.31 -6.33 -4.77
C ALA A 70 -11.60 -7.42 -5.60
N GLY A 71 -10.77 -8.24 -4.97
CA GLY A 71 -10.02 -9.31 -5.61
C GLY A 71 -8.75 -8.85 -6.34
N CYS A 72 -8.53 -7.54 -6.49
CA CYS A 72 -7.27 -7.03 -7.02
C CYS A 72 -6.10 -7.36 -6.10
N ARG A 73 -4.94 -7.60 -6.71
CA ARG A 73 -3.67 -7.75 -6.00
C ARG A 73 -2.98 -6.39 -5.88
N VAL A 74 -2.43 -6.13 -4.70
CA VAL A 74 -1.66 -4.92 -4.41
C VAL A 74 -0.24 -5.31 -4.03
N LEU A 75 0.72 -4.47 -4.44
CA LEU A 75 2.11 -4.57 -4.01
C LEU A 75 2.27 -3.79 -2.71
N LEU A 76 2.86 -4.44 -1.72
CA LEU A 76 3.11 -3.95 -0.38
C LEU A 76 4.60 -3.72 -0.20
N VAL A 77 4.97 -2.49 0.10
CA VAL A 77 6.36 -2.09 0.31
C VAL A 77 6.46 -1.51 1.73
N PRO A 78 7.02 -2.27 2.69
CA PRO A 78 7.27 -1.75 4.01
C PRO A 78 8.51 -0.87 3.95
N ASP A 79 8.45 0.26 4.64
CA ASP A 79 9.58 1.15 4.88
C ASP A 79 9.75 1.33 6.40
N PRO A 80 10.58 0.48 7.04
CA PRO A 80 10.82 0.58 8.48
C PRO A 80 11.52 1.88 8.90
N GLN A 81 12.28 2.53 8.01
CA GLN A 81 12.98 3.77 8.35
C GLN A 81 12.00 4.93 8.51
N GLN A 82 10.90 4.92 7.74
CA GLN A 82 9.87 5.95 7.76
C GLN A 82 8.61 5.52 8.55
N ASP A 83 8.66 4.37 9.22
CA ASP A 83 7.52 3.73 9.90
C ASP A 83 6.25 3.71 9.03
N ALA A 84 6.43 3.27 7.78
CA ALA A 84 5.43 3.40 6.73
C ALA A 84 5.19 2.08 5.97
N LEU A 85 3.96 1.92 5.48
CA LEU A 85 3.59 0.91 4.50
C LEU A 85 3.07 1.61 3.25
N ILE A 86 3.69 1.34 2.11
CA ILE A 86 3.21 1.82 0.82
C ILE A 86 2.45 0.68 0.13
N VAL A 87 1.23 0.98 -0.31
CA VAL A 87 0.36 0.07 -1.04
C VAL A 87 0.21 0.60 -2.46
N HIS A 88 0.76 -0.14 -3.43
CA HIS A 88 0.63 0.16 -4.84
C HIS A 88 -0.43 -0.75 -5.48
N PRO A 89 -1.48 -0.20 -6.11
CA PRO A 89 -2.30 -0.96 -7.05
C PRO A 89 -1.45 -1.58 -8.15
N SER A 90 -1.79 -2.78 -8.62
CA SER A 90 -1.09 -3.41 -9.75
C SER A 90 -1.05 -2.53 -11.00
N THR A 91 -2.12 -1.76 -11.25
CA THR A 91 -2.20 -0.78 -12.34
C THR A 91 -1.19 0.36 -12.18
N ALA A 92 -0.96 0.83 -10.96
CA ALA A 92 0.06 1.84 -10.67
C ALA A 92 1.46 1.30 -10.94
N VAL A 93 1.76 0.08 -10.48
CA VAL A 93 3.04 -0.60 -10.74
C VAL A 93 3.24 -0.80 -12.24
N ALA A 94 2.22 -1.25 -12.97
CA ALA A 94 2.29 -1.43 -14.41
C ALA A 94 2.63 -0.11 -15.14
N ARG A 95 2.02 1.02 -14.74
CA ARG A 95 2.33 2.34 -15.29
C ARG A 95 3.75 2.80 -14.98
N MET A 96 4.23 2.56 -13.76
CA MET A 96 5.62 2.85 -13.37
C MET A 96 6.62 2.05 -14.21
N LEU A 97 6.35 0.75 -14.41
CA LEU A 97 7.19 -0.12 -15.24
C LEU A 97 7.14 0.28 -16.71
N GLN A 98 5.96 0.64 -17.24
CA GLN A 98 5.84 1.13 -18.60
C GLN A 98 6.65 2.41 -18.81
N TRP A 99 6.54 3.37 -17.89
CA TRP A 99 7.35 4.60 -17.92
C TRP A 99 8.85 4.27 -17.88
N LEU A 100 9.27 3.37 -16.99
CA LEU A 100 10.66 2.93 -16.89
C LEU A 100 11.13 2.26 -18.18
N HIS A 101 10.33 1.36 -18.76
CA HIS A 101 10.65 0.71 -20.03
C HIS A 101 10.80 1.73 -21.16
N THR A 102 9.96 2.76 -21.23
CA THR A 102 10.13 3.84 -22.22
C THR A 102 11.42 4.61 -22.00
N HIS A 103 11.81 4.88 -20.74
CA HIS A 103 13.06 5.57 -20.43
C HIS A 103 14.29 4.70 -20.72
N LEU A 104 14.23 3.41 -20.43
CA LEU A 104 15.30 2.46 -20.76
C LEU A 104 15.40 2.23 -22.26
N ALA A 105 14.27 2.12 -22.97
CA ALA A 105 14.24 1.95 -24.43
C ALA A 105 14.65 3.24 -25.17
N GLY A 106 14.41 4.41 -24.59
CA GLY A 106 14.95 5.69 -25.06
C GLY A 106 16.40 5.96 -24.64
N GLY A 107 16.98 5.07 -23.83
CA GLY A 107 18.32 5.17 -23.25
C GLY A 107 19.43 4.46 -24.03
N ASP A 108 19.17 4.01 -25.26
CA ASP A 108 20.25 3.64 -26.20
C ASP A 108 20.11 4.44 -27.50
N PRO A 109 20.99 5.46 -27.63
CA PRO A 109 21.89 5.43 -28.77
C PRO A 109 23.35 5.62 -28.32
N ARG A 110 24.12 4.53 -28.49
CA ARG A 110 25.60 4.40 -28.62
C ARG A 110 26.39 4.06 -27.37
#